data_AF-A0A7X7VST8-F1
#
_entry.id   AF-A0A7X7VST8-F1
#
_cell.length_a   1.000
_cell.length_b   1.000
_cell.length_c   1.000
_cell.angle_alpha   90.00
_cell.angle_beta   90.00
_cell.angle_gamma   90.00
#
_symmetry.space_group_name_H-M   'P 1'
#
loop_
_entity.id
_entity.type
_entity.pdbx_description
1 polymer ?
#
loop_
_entity_poly.entity_id
_entity_poly.type
_entity_poly.pdbx_seq_one_letter_code
_entity_poly.pdbx_strand_id
1 'polypeptide(L)'
;MKNDFTLDKLSVIGRAAEAYAAGDLSEVKQRAERLYLGKRYPFAISAEYPYPLNLFSPRLSAILEGVSKYPDAGETWELISARENIIRMTAATEINRTAAEILGPIFEEKYPQSDGIIARKQMIGYMIKIVMECFGYTTSGGRMQIDTTGGKDLPNRRSNYFKSATRYAKMTEGERDALLGQIAETDVRKHFLAITDLIIAGQTEYQKAYNIDGLTNWDSL
;
A
#
# COMPACT_ATOMS: atom_id res chain seq x y z
N MET A 1 -17.10 -10.93 16.49
CA MET A 1 -17.32 -9.76 15.60
C MET A 1 -17.23 -10.26 14.17
N LYS A 2 -18.32 -10.20 13.40
CA LYS A 2 -18.22 -10.40 11.95
C LYS A 2 -17.58 -9.12 11.38
N ASN A 3 -16.34 -9.22 10.91
CA ASN A 3 -15.77 -8.17 10.11
C ASN A 3 -16.49 -8.20 8.76
N ASP A 4 -17.21 -7.13 8.40
CA ASP A 4 -17.78 -6.95 7.06
C ASP A 4 -16.62 -6.64 6.09
N PHE A 5 -15.97 -7.69 5.61
CA PHE A 5 -14.98 -7.56 4.54
C PHE A 5 -15.75 -7.26 3.26
N THR A 6 -15.53 -6.10 2.66
CA THR A 6 -16.03 -5.79 1.33
C THR A 6 -14.84 -5.49 0.43
N LEU A 7 -14.81 -6.13 -0.74
CA LEU A 7 -13.84 -5.76 -1.76
C LEU A 7 -14.21 -4.37 -2.26
N ASP A 8 -13.49 -3.35 -1.77
CA ASP A 8 -13.66 -1.98 -2.24
C ASP A 8 -13.41 -1.94 -3.75
N LYS A 9 -14.31 -1.33 -4.54
CA LYS A 9 -14.11 -1.07 -5.97
C LYS A 9 -12.83 -0.24 -6.24
N LEU A 10 -12.20 0.33 -5.21
CA LEU A 10 -10.92 1.03 -5.27
C LEU A 10 -9.71 0.17 -4.83
N SER A 11 -9.91 -1.11 -4.48
CA SER A 11 -8.82 -2.04 -4.18
C SER A 11 -8.00 -2.30 -5.45
N VAL A 12 -6.69 -2.15 -5.35
CA VAL A 12 -5.80 -2.45 -6.48
C VAL A 12 -5.83 -3.93 -6.87
N ILE A 13 -6.03 -4.84 -5.91
CA ILE A 13 -6.12 -6.30 -6.16
C ILE A 13 -7.37 -6.63 -6.97
N GLY A 14 -8.52 -6.09 -6.58
CA GLY A 14 -9.77 -6.29 -7.31
C GLY A 14 -9.69 -5.76 -8.74
N ARG A 15 -9.19 -4.53 -8.90
CA ARG A 15 -9.01 -3.91 -10.22
C ARG A 15 -8.02 -4.65 -11.11
N ALA A 16 -6.94 -5.18 -10.52
CA ALA A 16 -6.03 -6.04 -11.25
C ALA A 16 -6.73 -7.29 -11.76
N ALA A 17 -7.45 -8.00 -10.88
CA ALA A 17 -8.19 -9.20 -11.27
C ALA A 17 -9.21 -8.94 -12.40
N GLU A 18 -9.97 -7.85 -12.32
CA GLU A 18 -10.90 -7.42 -13.37
C GLU A 18 -10.20 -7.14 -14.70
N ALA A 19 -9.09 -6.39 -14.68
CA ALA A 19 -8.35 -6.04 -15.90
C ALA A 19 -7.69 -7.26 -16.56
N TYR A 20 -7.13 -8.19 -15.76
CA TYR A 20 -6.57 -9.43 -16.29
C TYR A 20 -7.65 -10.36 -16.83
N ALA A 21 -8.81 -10.44 -16.19
CA ALA A 21 -9.94 -11.22 -16.69
C ALA A 21 -10.50 -10.66 -18.00
N ALA A 22 -10.60 -9.33 -18.12
CA ALA A 22 -11.03 -8.66 -19.35
C ALA A 22 -9.98 -8.72 -20.48
N GLY A 23 -8.71 -8.98 -20.16
CA GLY A 23 -7.60 -8.93 -21.10
C GLY A 23 -7.22 -7.52 -21.55
N ASP A 24 -7.84 -6.47 -20.97
CA ASP A 24 -7.52 -5.07 -21.27
C ASP A 24 -6.53 -4.51 -20.24
N LEU A 25 -5.25 -4.57 -20.61
CA LEU A 25 -4.13 -4.03 -19.83
C LEU A 25 -3.54 -2.76 -20.47
N SER A 26 -4.20 -2.20 -21.48
CA SER A 26 -3.66 -1.13 -22.31
C SER A 26 -3.37 0.14 -21.50
N GLU A 27 -4.31 0.56 -20.65
CA GLU A 27 -4.13 1.73 -19.78
C GLU A 27 -3.01 1.54 -18.76
N VAL A 28 -2.92 0.36 -18.15
CA VAL A 28 -1.92 0.05 -17.12
C VAL A 28 -0.54 0.01 -17.75
N LYS A 29 -0.42 -0.56 -18.96
CA LYS A 29 0.79 -0.53 -19.76
C LYS A 29 1.24 0.90 -20.05
N GLN A 30 0.35 1.77 -20.53
CA GLN A 30 0.68 3.16 -20.81
C GLN A 30 1.12 3.91 -19.54
N ARG A 31 0.43 3.71 -18.41
CA ARG A 31 0.86 4.29 -17.12
C ARG A 31 2.24 3.80 -16.71
N ALA A 32 2.52 2.50 -16.88
CA ALA A 32 3.83 1.93 -16.57
C ALA A 32 4.95 2.55 -17.41
N GLU A 33 4.72 2.68 -18.72
CA GLU A 33 5.66 3.30 -19.65
C GLU A 33 5.95 4.76 -19.26
N ARG A 34 4.90 5.54 -18.95
CA ARG A 34 5.04 6.97 -18.57
C ARG A 34 5.72 7.17 -17.22
N LEU A 35 5.30 6.43 -16.19
CA LEU A 35 5.74 6.66 -14.80
C LEU A 35 7.10 6.02 -14.50
N TYR A 36 7.45 4.94 -15.19
CA TYR A 36 8.63 4.16 -14.82
C TYR A 36 9.70 4.06 -15.92
N LEU A 37 9.43 4.44 -17.19
CA LEU A 37 10.45 4.62 -18.24
C LEU A 37 11.64 3.61 -18.19
N GLY A 38 11.34 2.31 -18.13
CA GLY A 38 12.36 1.25 -18.10
C GLY A 38 13.04 0.96 -16.75
N LYS A 39 12.59 1.58 -15.65
CA LYS A 39 13.02 1.26 -14.28
C LYS A 39 12.35 -0.02 -13.77
N ARG A 40 13.04 -0.75 -12.90
CA ARG A 40 12.53 -1.97 -12.23
C ARG A 40 11.40 -1.57 -11.28
N TYR A 41 10.27 -2.28 -11.35
CA TYR A 41 9.04 -1.86 -10.69
C TYR A 41 8.98 -2.25 -9.20
N PRO A 42 8.51 -1.36 -8.30
CA PRO A 42 8.45 -1.66 -6.87
C PRO A 42 7.26 -2.54 -6.44
N PHE A 43 6.39 -3.02 -7.34
CA PHE A 43 5.21 -3.83 -6.96
C PHE A 43 4.79 -4.84 -8.05
N ALA A 44 5.72 -5.34 -8.86
CA ALA A 44 5.41 -6.40 -9.81
C ALA A 44 5.04 -7.70 -9.07
N ILE A 45 4.03 -8.40 -9.59
CA ILE A 45 3.45 -9.58 -8.92
C ILE A 45 4.22 -10.83 -9.36
N SER A 46 4.18 -11.19 -10.64
CA SER A 46 4.96 -12.31 -11.20
C SER A 46 5.10 -12.15 -12.72
N ALA A 47 5.76 -13.11 -13.39
CA ALA A 47 5.86 -13.11 -14.85
C ALA A 47 4.48 -13.19 -15.53
N GLU A 48 3.54 -13.92 -14.94
CA GLU A 48 2.14 -14.03 -15.39
C GLU A 48 1.33 -12.76 -15.14
N TYR A 49 1.77 -11.95 -14.16
CA TYR A 49 1.16 -10.69 -13.74
C TYR A 49 2.19 -9.56 -13.77
N PRO A 50 2.68 -9.18 -14.97
CA PRO A 50 3.90 -8.39 -15.12
C PRO A 50 3.73 -6.92 -14.74
N TYR A 51 2.49 -6.43 -14.67
CA TYR A 51 2.24 -5.03 -14.34
C TYR A 51 2.20 -4.78 -12.84
N PRO A 52 2.81 -3.68 -12.35
CA PRO A 52 2.84 -3.34 -10.94
C PRO A 52 1.45 -3.12 -10.37
N LEU A 53 1.18 -3.75 -9.22
CA LEU A 53 -0.15 -3.73 -8.61
C LEU A 53 -0.63 -2.30 -8.28
N ASN A 54 0.28 -1.42 -7.87
CA ASN A 54 -0.04 -0.02 -7.57
C ASN A 54 -0.60 0.77 -8.76
N LEU A 55 -0.29 0.38 -10.01
CA LEU A 55 -0.77 1.06 -11.22
C LEU A 55 -2.21 0.74 -11.59
N PHE A 56 -2.80 -0.27 -10.95
CA PHE A 56 -4.23 -0.53 -11.02
C PHE A 56 -5.04 0.47 -10.19
N SER A 57 -4.39 1.44 -9.53
CA SER A 57 -5.04 2.65 -9.00
C SER A 57 -4.94 3.81 -10.00
N PRO A 58 -6.05 4.19 -10.68
CA PRO A 58 -6.06 5.37 -11.56
C PRO A 58 -5.81 6.66 -10.77
N ARG A 59 -6.29 6.72 -9.53
CA ARG A 59 -6.10 7.90 -8.67
C ARG A 59 -4.63 8.07 -8.28
N LEU A 60 -3.93 6.99 -7.92
CA LEU A 60 -2.50 7.08 -7.62
C LEU A 60 -1.74 7.51 -8.88
N SER A 61 -2.04 6.89 -10.01
CA SER A 61 -1.40 7.22 -11.29
C SER A 61 -1.58 8.70 -11.64
N ALA A 62 -2.81 9.23 -11.54
CA ALA A 62 -3.08 10.66 -11.76
C ALA A 62 -2.34 11.58 -10.77
N ILE A 63 -2.15 11.12 -9.52
CA ILE A 63 -1.36 11.85 -8.53
C ILE A 63 0.11 11.92 -8.94
N LEU A 64 0.69 10.78 -9.32
CA LEU A 64 2.11 10.67 -9.71
C LEU A 64 2.43 11.35 -11.04
N GLU A 65 1.48 11.38 -11.97
CA GLU A 65 1.61 12.06 -13.27
C GLU A 65 1.52 13.60 -13.14
N GLY A 66 1.34 14.14 -11.94
CA GLY A 66 1.27 15.60 -11.72
C GLY A 66 -0.03 16.23 -12.22
N VAL A 67 -1.04 15.44 -12.57
CA VAL A 67 -2.39 15.92 -12.93
C VAL A 67 -3.09 16.52 -11.71
N SER A 68 -2.64 16.18 -10.51
CA SER A 68 -3.15 16.69 -9.23
C SER A 68 -2.26 17.77 -8.62
N LYS A 69 -2.82 18.62 -7.72
CA LYS A 69 -2.12 19.74 -7.04
C LYS A 69 -1.15 19.28 -5.93
N TYR A 70 -0.31 18.28 -6.19
CA TYR A 70 0.67 17.76 -5.23
C TYR A 70 2.08 17.79 -5.84
N PRO A 71 2.83 18.90 -5.70
CA PRO A 71 4.15 19.02 -6.32
C PRO A 71 5.18 18.02 -5.77
N ASP A 72 4.98 17.52 -4.55
CA ASP A 72 5.84 16.57 -3.84
C ASP A 72 5.34 15.11 -3.95
N ALA A 73 4.40 14.81 -4.84
CA ALA A 73 3.78 13.48 -4.95
C ALA A 73 4.78 12.37 -5.28
N GLY A 74 5.64 12.57 -6.28
CA GLY A 74 6.64 11.58 -6.68
C GLY A 74 7.63 11.27 -5.55
N GLU A 75 8.17 12.32 -4.93
CA GLU A 75 9.13 12.20 -3.82
C GLU A 75 8.49 11.55 -2.57
N THR A 76 7.22 11.86 -2.30
CA THR A 76 6.46 11.23 -1.22
C THR A 76 6.23 9.74 -1.50
N TRP A 77 5.92 9.40 -2.75
CA TRP A 77 5.73 8.01 -3.16
C TRP A 77 7.02 7.20 -3.04
N GLU A 78 8.15 7.72 -3.51
CA GLU A 78 9.47 7.09 -3.36
C GLU A 78 9.81 6.85 -1.89
N LEU A 79 9.52 7.83 -1.02
CA LEU A 79 9.74 7.68 0.42
C LEU A 79 8.88 6.55 1.00
N ILE A 80 7.57 6.54 0.72
CA ILE A 80 6.66 5.52 1.29
C ILE A 80 6.97 4.12 0.74
N SER A 81 7.34 4.01 -0.54
CA SER A 81 7.63 2.74 -1.21
C SER A 81 9.07 2.25 -1.05
N ALA A 82 9.91 2.98 -0.31
CA ALA A 82 11.22 2.50 0.07
C ALA A 82 11.09 1.26 0.97
N ARG A 83 11.97 0.28 0.75
CA ARG A 83 11.98 -1.01 1.45
C ARG A 83 11.92 -0.86 2.97
N GLU A 84 12.75 0.02 3.52
CA GLU A 84 12.88 0.24 4.96
C GLU A 84 11.59 0.79 5.55
N ASN A 85 10.88 1.65 4.80
CA ASN A 85 9.62 2.24 5.25
C ASN A 85 8.46 1.26 5.12
N ILE A 86 8.47 0.38 4.11
CA ILE A 86 7.54 -0.76 4.03
C ILE A 86 7.71 -1.67 5.26
N ILE A 87 8.94 -2.10 5.58
CA ILE A 87 9.23 -2.94 6.75
C ILE A 87 8.76 -2.27 8.05
N ARG A 88 9.00 -0.96 8.21
CA ARG A 88 8.49 -0.20 9.36
C ARG A 88 6.96 -0.23 9.45
N MET A 89 6.28 -0.02 8.33
CA MET A 89 4.82 -0.01 8.26
C MET A 89 4.20 -1.38 8.55
N THR A 90 4.76 -2.46 7.99
CA THR A 90 4.28 -3.83 8.22
C THR A 90 4.50 -4.24 9.67
N ALA A 91 5.71 -4.04 10.22
CA ALA A 91 6.03 -4.34 11.62
C ALA A 91 5.17 -3.54 12.61
N ALA A 92 4.93 -2.25 12.34
CA ALA A 92 4.02 -1.44 13.17
C ALA A 92 2.60 -2.02 13.18
N THR A 93 2.14 -2.52 12.02
CA THR A 93 0.80 -3.10 11.89
C THR A 93 0.67 -4.41 12.69
N GLU A 94 1.71 -5.24 12.72
CA GLU A 94 1.75 -6.50 13.48
C GLU A 94 1.58 -6.28 14.99
N ILE A 95 2.11 -5.17 15.53
CA ILE A 95 1.93 -4.78 16.93
C ILE A 95 0.68 -3.91 17.15
N ASN A 96 -0.31 -4.01 16.27
CA ASN A 96 -1.59 -3.28 16.32
C ASN A 96 -1.47 -1.74 16.30
N ARG A 97 -0.42 -1.21 15.68
CA ARG A 97 -0.25 0.24 15.44
C ARG A 97 -0.60 0.57 13.99
N THR A 98 -0.74 1.87 13.69
CA THR A 98 -1.06 2.28 12.31
C THR A 98 0.21 2.45 11.48
N ALA A 99 0.18 2.01 10.22
CA ALA A 99 1.27 2.21 9.27
C ALA A 99 1.67 3.69 9.10
N ALA A 100 0.71 4.61 9.18
CA ALA A 100 1.00 6.04 9.06
C ALA A 100 1.73 6.62 10.27
N GLU A 101 1.51 6.06 11.46
CA GLU A 101 2.12 6.55 12.70
C GLU A 101 3.64 6.42 12.68
N ILE A 102 4.17 5.27 12.24
CA ILE A 102 5.62 5.01 12.28
C ILE A 102 6.41 5.91 11.33
N LEU A 103 5.77 6.39 10.26
CA LEU A 103 6.36 7.34 9.31
C LEU A 103 6.09 8.81 9.70
N GLY A 104 5.25 9.06 10.70
CA GLY A 104 4.89 10.40 11.17
C GLY A 104 6.08 11.34 11.39
N PRO A 105 7.13 10.92 12.13
CA PRO A 105 8.30 11.78 12.37
C PRO A 105 9.00 12.22 11.09
N ILE A 106 9.14 11.33 10.11
CA ILE A 106 9.77 11.62 8.81
C ILE A 106 8.95 12.67 8.06
N PHE A 107 7.62 12.55 8.09
CA PHE A 107 6.75 13.54 7.44
C PHE A 107 6.69 14.87 8.19
N GLU A 108 6.81 14.87 9.52
CA GLU A 108 6.83 16.11 10.31
C GLU A 108 8.08 16.94 10.02
N GLU A 109 9.23 16.27 9.86
CA GLU A 109 10.50 16.91 9.46
C GLU A 109 10.44 17.41 8.02
N LYS A 110 10.00 16.56 7.08
CA LYS A 110 10.00 16.88 5.65
C LYS A 110 8.91 17.88 5.26
N TYR A 111 7.75 17.81 5.91
CA TYR A 111 6.55 18.57 5.57
C TYR A 111 6.01 19.29 6.82
N PRO A 112 6.66 20.37 7.27
CA PRO A 112 6.23 21.11 8.45
C PRO A 112 4.78 21.60 8.29
N GLN A 113 4.05 21.70 9.41
CA GLN A 113 2.65 22.12 9.42
C GLN A 113 2.51 23.51 8.77
N SER A 114 1.96 23.52 7.56
CA SER A 114 1.87 24.69 6.67
C SER A 114 0.57 24.66 5.85
N ASP A 115 0.33 25.66 5.02
CA ASP A 115 -0.82 25.69 4.13
C ASP A 115 -0.85 24.45 3.21
N GLY A 116 -2.04 23.84 3.07
CA GLY A 116 -2.22 22.62 2.28
C GLY A 116 -1.85 21.31 2.99
N ILE A 117 -1.48 21.35 4.28
CA ILE A 117 -1.12 20.16 5.07
C ILE A 117 -2.22 19.09 5.10
N ILE A 118 -3.50 19.48 5.07
CA ILE A 118 -4.63 18.54 5.05
C ILE A 118 -4.62 17.72 3.76
N ALA A 119 -4.50 18.39 2.61
CA ALA A 119 -4.45 17.73 1.31
C ALA A 119 -3.24 16.79 1.22
N ARG A 120 -2.09 17.22 1.74
CA ARG A 120 -0.87 16.39 1.80
C ARG A 120 -1.07 15.15 2.68
N LYS A 121 -1.65 15.29 3.87
CA LYS A 121 -1.97 14.15 4.75
C LYS A 121 -2.94 13.16 4.10
N GLN A 122 -3.91 13.65 3.32
CA GLN A 122 -4.82 12.80 2.54
C GLN A 122 -4.08 12.05 1.42
N MET A 123 -3.18 12.72 0.69
CA MET A 123 -2.33 12.09 -0.31
C MET A 123 -1.45 11.01 0.32
N ILE A 124 -0.71 11.32 1.39
CA ILE A 124 0.14 10.37 2.10
C ILE A 124 -0.68 9.17 2.58
N GLY A 125 -1.83 9.41 3.22
CA GLY A 125 -2.71 8.34 3.70
C GLY A 125 -3.19 7.43 2.56
N TYR A 126 -3.46 8.00 1.39
CA TYR A 126 -3.83 7.22 0.20
C TYR A 126 -2.67 6.39 -0.34
N MET A 127 -1.47 6.97 -0.44
CA MET A 127 -0.27 6.24 -0.87
C MET A 127 0.06 5.08 0.07
N ILE A 128 -0.01 5.30 1.38
CA ILE A 128 0.15 4.25 2.40
C ILE A 128 -0.89 3.15 2.18
N LYS A 129 -2.17 3.49 1.96
CA LYS A 129 -3.21 2.50 1.67
C LYS A 129 -2.81 1.61 0.49
N ILE A 130 -2.38 2.21 -0.63
CA ILE A 130 -2.00 1.44 -1.83
C ILE A 130 -0.80 0.54 -1.55
N VAL A 131 0.23 1.03 -0.86
CA VAL A 131 1.39 0.22 -0.51
C VAL A 131 0.97 -0.95 0.38
N MET A 132 0.20 -0.70 1.44
CA MET A 132 -0.30 -1.75 2.33
C MET A 132 -1.13 -2.80 1.56
N GLU A 133 -2.02 -2.38 0.65
CA GLU A 133 -2.79 -3.29 -0.22
C GLU A 133 -1.87 -4.13 -1.11
N CYS A 134 -0.77 -3.59 -1.62
CA CYS A 134 0.19 -4.35 -2.43
C CYS A 134 0.87 -5.49 -1.66
N PHE A 135 0.93 -5.41 -0.33
CA PHE A 135 1.43 -6.46 0.57
C PHE A 135 0.32 -7.29 1.21
N GLY A 136 -0.91 -7.21 0.68
CA GLY A 136 -2.03 -8.01 1.16
C GLY A 136 -2.60 -7.52 2.49
N TYR A 137 -2.32 -6.29 2.90
CA TYR A 137 -2.95 -5.72 4.07
C TYR A 137 -4.28 -5.05 3.68
N THR A 138 -5.33 -5.36 4.44
CA THR A 138 -6.66 -4.77 4.27
C THR A 138 -6.98 -3.87 5.45
N THR A 139 -7.92 -2.94 5.27
CA THR A 139 -8.34 -2.05 6.34
C THR A 139 -9.08 -2.82 7.43
N SER A 140 -8.68 -2.68 8.70
CA SER A 140 -9.24 -3.42 9.83
C SER A 140 -9.86 -2.47 10.87
N GLY A 141 -11.18 -2.47 11.03
CA GLY A 141 -11.82 -1.81 12.18
C GLY A 141 -11.71 -0.27 12.25
N GLY A 142 -11.76 0.44 11.12
CA GLY A 142 -11.88 1.91 11.08
C GLY A 142 -10.58 2.67 11.41
N ARG A 143 -10.72 3.96 11.73
CA ARG A 143 -9.57 4.83 12.09
C ARG A 143 -9.22 4.66 13.57
N MET A 144 -7.95 4.48 13.86
CA MET A 144 -7.39 4.49 15.21
C MET A 144 -6.85 5.88 15.54
N GLN A 145 -7.13 6.34 16.77
CA GLN A 145 -6.46 7.53 17.31
C GLN A 145 -5.00 7.18 17.57
N ILE A 146 -4.10 8.03 17.08
CA ILE A 146 -2.67 7.87 17.34
C ILE A 146 -2.40 8.46 18.71
N ASP A 147 -1.71 7.69 19.54
CA ASP A 147 -1.36 8.12 20.88
C ASP A 147 -0.28 9.21 20.80
N THR A 148 -0.74 10.45 20.91
CA THR A 148 0.07 11.67 20.92
C THR A 148 0.45 12.12 22.33
N THR A 149 0.29 11.28 23.36
CA THR A 149 0.60 11.69 24.74
C THR A 149 2.12 11.84 24.93
N GLY A 150 2.55 13.10 24.90
CA GLY A 150 3.90 13.55 25.18
C GLY A 150 4.00 15.06 24.93
N GLY A 151 4.25 15.84 25.99
CA GLY A 151 4.49 17.29 25.89
C GLY A 151 5.66 17.61 24.96
N LYS A 152 5.74 18.87 24.50
CA LYS A 152 6.76 19.35 23.53
C LYS A 152 8.20 19.02 23.90
N ASP A 153 8.49 18.82 25.20
CA ASP A 153 9.83 18.70 25.76
C ASP A 153 10.29 17.25 26.04
N LEU A 154 9.56 16.23 25.58
CA LEU A 154 9.94 14.83 25.77
C LEU A 154 10.75 14.29 24.58
N PRO A 155 11.95 13.72 24.79
CA PRO A 155 12.79 13.16 23.73
C PRO A 155 12.16 11.92 23.05
N ASN A 156 11.20 11.25 23.71
CA ASN A 156 10.44 10.12 23.17
C ASN A 156 9.06 10.52 22.62
N ARG A 157 8.82 11.81 22.39
CA ARG A 157 7.53 12.29 21.86
C ARG A 157 7.24 11.64 20.51
N ARG A 158 6.10 10.97 20.42
CA ARG A 158 5.57 10.45 19.15
C ARG A 158 5.09 11.62 18.30
N SER A 159 5.35 11.56 17.00
CA SER A 159 4.96 12.63 16.06
C SER A 159 3.45 12.88 16.09
N ASN A 160 3.07 14.15 16.05
CA ASN A 160 1.65 14.55 15.97
C ASN A 160 1.20 14.79 14.53
N TYR A 161 1.98 14.32 13.55
CA TYR A 161 1.68 14.54 12.14
C TYR A 161 0.31 13.97 11.79
N PHE A 162 0.01 12.74 12.21
CA PHE A 162 -1.34 12.16 12.11
C PHE A 162 -2.00 12.10 13.48
N LYS A 163 -3.21 12.67 13.60
CA LYS A 163 -4.03 12.55 14.82
C LYS A 163 -4.77 11.20 14.89
N SER A 164 -5.14 10.68 13.72
CA SER A 164 -5.70 9.35 13.55
C SER A 164 -5.29 8.80 12.20
N ALA A 165 -5.28 7.49 12.06
CA ALA A 165 -4.98 6.82 10.80
C ALA A 165 -5.75 5.51 10.68
N THR A 166 -5.86 5.02 9.44
CA THR A 166 -6.48 3.73 9.14
C THR A 166 -5.66 2.60 9.75
N ARG A 167 -6.34 1.65 10.40
CA ARG A 167 -5.72 0.39 10.82
C ARG A 167 -5.72 -0.60 9.67
N TYR A 168 -4.67 -1.40 9.62
CA TYR A 168 -4.52 -2.46 8.64
C TYR A 168 -4.37 -3.80 9.35
N ALA A 169 -4.69 -4.88 8.66
CA ALA A 169 -4.39 -6.24 9.07
C ALA A 169 -3.98 -7.05 7.84
N LYS A 170 -3.00 -7.94 8.00
CA LYS A 170 -2.56 -8.84 6.93
C LYS A 170 -3.71 -9.79 6.62
N MET A 171 -4.09 -9.88 5.34
CA MET A 171 -5.15 -10.75 4.88
C MET A 171 -4.79 -12.22 5.16
N THR A 172 -5.72 -12.93 5.78
CA THR A 172 -5.67 -14.37 5.97
C THR A 172 -6.32 -15.11 4.79
N GLU A 173 -6.03 -16.39 4.61
CA GLU A 173 -6.68 -17.23 3.58
C GLU A 173 -8.21 -17.24 3.74
N GLY A 174 -8.71 -17.28 4.99
CA GLY A 174 -10.15 -17.23 5.25
C GLY A 174 -10.79 -15.89 4.86
N GLU A 175 -10.09 -14.77 5.04
CA GLU A 175 -10.54 -13.45 4.59
C GLU A 175 -10.48 -13.34 3.06
N ARG A 176 -9.44 -13.91 2.42
CA ARG A 176 -9.32 -14.05 0.96
C ARG A 176 -10.52 -14.81 0.40
N ASP A 177 -10.87 -15.95 0.98
CA ASP A 177 -12.02 -16.77 0.56
C ASP A 177 -13.35 -16.02 0.71
N ALA A 178 -13.50 -15.26 1.81
CA ALA A 178 -14.68 -14.44 2.04
C ALA A 178 -14.81 -13.31 0.99
N LEU A 179 -13.70 -12.70 0.57
CA LEU A 179 -13.68 -11.72 -0.52
C LEU A 179 -13.93 -12.37 -1.88
N LEU A 180 -13.34 -13.54 -2.13
CA LEU A 180 -13.53 -14.31 -3.36
C LEU A 180 -15.01 -14.67 -3.57
N GLY A 181 -15.73 -15.01 -2.50
CA GLY A 181 -17.17 -15.30 -2.52
C GLY A 181 -18.07 -14.12 -2.91
N GLN A 182 -17.54 -12.88 -2.88
CA GLN A 182 -18.28 -11.67 -3.27
C GLN A 182 -18.14 -11.34 -4.76
N ILE A 183 -17.16 -11.93 -5.44
CA ILE A 183 -16.90 -11.68 -6.86
C ILE A 183 -17.86 -12.56 -7.67
N ALA A 184 -18.73 -11.95 -8.48
CA ALA A 184 -19.71 -12.73 -9.24
C ALA A 184 -19.05 -13.52 -10.39
N GLU A 185 -18.13 -12.90 -11.12
CA GLU A 185 -17.54 -13.43 -12.35
C GLU A 185 -16.43 -14.47 -12.09
N THR A 186 -16.54 -15.63 -12.74
CA THR A 186 -15.61 -16.76 -12.54
C THR A 186 -14.17 -16.44 -12.94
N ASP A 187 -13.98 -15.74 -14.06
CA ASP A 187 -12.63 -15.40 -14.54
C ASP A 187 -11.96 -14.37 -13.61
N VAL A 188 -12.72 -13.38 -13.13
CA VAL A 188 -12.23 -12.43 -12.12
C VAL A 188 -11.84 -13.17 -10.84
N ARG A 189 -12.63 -14.15 -10.37
CA ARG A 189 -12.26 -14.99 -9.21
C ARG A 189 -10.94 -15.70 -9.42
N LYS A 190 -10.72 -16.30 -10.59
CA LYS A 190 -9.48 -17.01 -10.91
C LYS A 190 -8.27 -16.10 -10.79
N HIS A 191 -8.32 -14.90 -11.39
CA HIS A 191 -7.21 -13.95 -11.31
C HIS A 191 -7.04 -13.36 -9.91
N PHE A 192 -8.14 -13.05 -9.22
CA PHE A 192 -8.10 -12.57 -7.84
C PHE A 192 -7.40 -13.58 -6.94
N LEU A 193 -7.82 -14.84 -7.00
CA LEU A 193 -7.25 -15.95 -6.23
C LEU A 193 -5.73 -16.05 -6.47
N ALA A 194 -5.32 -16.17 -7.74
CA ALA A 194 -3.92 -16.32 -8.08
C ALA A 194 -3.05 -15.13 -7.64
N ILE A 195 -3.55 -13.89 -7.76
CA ILE A 195 -2.84 -12.69 -7.27
C ILE A 195 -2.72 -12.74 -5.75
N THR A 196 -3.81 -13.03 -5.03
CA THR A 196 -3.80 -13.06 -3.56
C THR A 196 -2.91 -14.17 -3.01
N ASP A 197 -2.85 -15.32 -3.67
CA ASP A 197 -2.02 -16.46 -3.25
C ASP A 197 -0.54 -16.10 -3.33
N LEU A 198 -0.13 -15.44 -4.40
CA LEU A 198 1.24 -14.95 -4.55
C LEU A 198 1.61 -13.94 -3.47
N ILE A 199 0.69 -13.02 -3.12
CA ILE A 199 0.91 -12.01 -2.09
C ILE A 199 1.01 -12.65 -0.69
N ILE A 200 0.06 -13.51 -0.33
CA ILE A 200 -0.01 -14.19 0.97
C ILE A 200 1.23 -15.07 1.16
N ALA A 201 1.66 -15.78 0.12
CA ALA A 201 2.85 -16.64 0.16
C ALA A 201 4.18 -15.86 0.17
N GLY A 202 4.16 -14.52 0.09
CA GLY A 202 5.39 -13.73 0.01
C GLY A 202 6.14 -13.88 -1.32
N GLN A 203 5.44 -14.31 -2.38
CA GLN A 203 6.05 -14.73 -3.65
C GLN A 203 5.99 -13.69 -4.75
N THR A 204 5.52 -12.47 -4.46
CA THR A 204 5.60 -11.38 -5.44
C THR A 204 7.06 -11.06 -5.77
N GLU A 205 7.33 -10.55 -6.98
CA GLU A 205 8.70 -10.19 -7.38
C GLU A 205 9.35 -9.23 -6.40
N TYR A 206 8.58 -8.27 -5.88
CA TYR A 206 9.07 -7.32 -4.89
C TYR A 206 9.38 -7.97 -3.53
N GLN A 207 8.45 -8.78 -2.99
CA GLN A 207 8.67 -9.46 -1.71
C GLN A 207 9.91 -10.37 -1.77
N LYS A 208 10.10 -11.07 -2.89
CA LYS A 208 11.29 -11.89 -3.16
C LYS A 208 12.57 -11.05 -3.26
N ALA A 209 12.56 -9.98 -4.05
CA ALA A 209 13.74 -9.17 -4.30
C ALA A 209 14.28 -8.47 -3.04
N TYR A 210 13.38 -8.09 -2.12
CA TYR A 210 13.74 -7.29 -0.95
C TYR A 210 13.62 -8.04 0.38
N ASN A 211 13.28 -9.34 0.36
CA ASN A 211 13.14 -10.19 1.54
C ASN A 211 12.31 -9.51 2.65
N ILE A 212 11.12 -9.00 2.28
CA ILE A 212 10.30 -8.13 3.15
C ILE A 212 9.83 -8.86 4.41
N ASP A 213 9.47 -10.15 4.27
CA ASP A 213 8.92 -10.98 5.35
C ASP A 213 9.97 -11.94 5.97
N GLY A 214 11.21 -11.98 5.44
CA GLY A 214 12.22 -12.94 5.86
C GLY A 214 13.34 -12.34 6.70
N LEU A 215 14.05 -13.20 7.44
CA LEU A 215 15.28 -12.82 8.14
C LEU A 215 16.42 -12.75 7.14
N THR A 216 17.20 -11.67 7.20
CA THR A 216 18.47 -11.54 6.49
C THR A 216 19.57 -11.86 7.51
N ASN A 217 20.42 -12.85 7.24
CA ASN A 217 21.54 -13.18 8.13
C ASN A 217 22.81 -12.45 7.66
N TRP A 218 23.81 -12.35 8.54
CA TRP A 218 25.10 -11.71 8.22
C TRP A 218 25.77 -12.27 6.97
N ASP A 219 25.55 -13.55 6.68
CA ASP A 219 26.12 -14.25 5.53
C ASP A 219 25.41 -13.95 4.19
N SER A 220 24.30 -13.20 4.21
CA SER A 220 23.47 -12.87 3.04
C SER A 220 23.46 -11.39 2.67
N LEU A 221 24.24 -10.56 3.37
CA LEU A 221 24.46 -9.13 3.11
C LEU A 221 25.76 -8.91 2.32
#